data_AF-A0A8J2XBQ6-F1
#
_entry.id   AF-A0A8J2XBQ6-F1
#
_cell.length_a   1.000
_cell.length_b   1.000
_cell.length_c   1.000
_cell.angle_alpha   90.00
_cell.angle_beta   90.00
_cell.angle_gamma   90.00
#
_symmetry.space_group_name_H-M   'P 1'
#
loop_
_entity.id
_entity.type
_entity.pdbx_description
1 polymer ?
#
loop_
_entity_poly.entity_id
_entity_poly.type
_entity_poly.pdbx_seq_one_letter_code
_entity_poly.pdbx_strand_id
1 'polypeptide(L)'
;MNSTTIIEQELDSDNFESSIERGKHLMATFNAEAQLYACQCMSCYKSNLYGALLPRFCIAGVVCPILWLCNITLCIYLRWWLPADPTHSPIALEQLPTHYELDAAERRAQFELDPFTLQDIRITNESITKTESIDSKNSSPDPNQDFCQDSLQSARYLFIKYIAKQVIDSHRRQRAYLTKWLLLSTAALGACILILATILSTTLKRT
;
A
#
# COMPACT_ATOMS: atom_id res chain seq x y z
N MET A 1 -8.16 21.14 31.54
CA MET A 1 -8.63 19.74 31.58
C MET A 1 -8.40 19.12 30.21
N ASN A 2 -7.69 18.00 30.21
CA ASN A 2 -7.41 17.01 29.15
C ASN A 2 -6.45 17.45 28.04
N SER A 3 -5.16 17.09 28.11
CA SER A 3 -4.49 15.77 28.08
C SER A 3 -4.07 15.39 26.67
N THR A 4 -2.89 15.87 26.30
CA THR A 4 -2.09 15.40 25.17
C THR A 4 -1.36 14.14 25.63
N THR A 5 -1.84 12.96 25.24
CA THR A 5 -1.11 11.71 25.46
C THR A 5 0.04 11.63 24.46
N ILE A 6 1.23 11.94 24.95
CA ILE A 6 2.51 11.63 24.32
C ILE A 6 2.65 10.11 24.36
N ILE A 7 2.64 9.48 23.19
CA ILE A 7 3.05 8.08 23.03
C ILE A 7 4.57 8.12 22.92
N GLU A 8 5.25 8.08 24.06
CA GLU A 8 6.64 7.61 24.14
C GLU A 8 6.58 6.10 23.88
N GLN A 9 6.75 5.74 22.62
CA GLN A 9 7.03 4.36 22.24
C GLN A 9 8.53 4.17 22.46
N GLU A 10 8.85 3.50 23.56
CA GLU A 10 10.17 3.03 23.96
C GLU A 10 10.87 2.40 22.75
N LEU A 11 11.85 3.13 22.21
CA LEU A 11 12.64 2.73 21.05
C LEU A 11 13.61 1.66 21.55
N ASP A 12 13.23 0.42 21.36
CA ASP A 12 13.99 -0.79 21.66
C ASP A 12 15.40 -0.70 21.01
N SER A 13 16.41 -0.37 21.83
CA SER A 13 17.81 -0.16 21.45
C SER A 13 18.38 -1.35 20.67
N ASP A 14 17.92 -2.57 21.01
CA ASP A 14 18.37 -3.82 20.39
C ASP A 14 17.89 -3.95 18.93
N ASN A 15 16.74 -3.35 18.58
CA ASN A 15 16.27 -3.32 17.19
C ASN A 15 17.08 -2.33 16.34
N PHE A 16 17.59 -1.26 16.93
CA PHE A 16 18.33 -0.22 16.22
C PHE A 16 19.76 -0.66 15.88
N GLU A 17 20.45 -1.33 16.81
CA GLU A 17 21.79 -1.85 16.58
C GLU A 17 21.80 -2.93 15.48
N SER A 18 20.79 -3.81 15.46
CA SER A 18 20.61 -4.81 14.39
C SER A 18 20.28 -4.21 13.02
N SER A 19 19.78 -2.97 12.99
CA SER A 19 19.46 -2.23 11.76
C SER A 19 20.68 -1.47 11.23
N ILE A 20 21.55 -0.99 12.12
CA ILE A 20 22.85 -0.41 11.77
C ILE A 20 23.79 -1.50 11.23
N GLU A 21 23.80 -2.68 11.84
CA GLU A 21 24.61 -3.80 11.38
C GLU A 21 24.13 -4.33 10.01
N ARG A 22 22.81 -4.33 9.78
CA ARG A 22 22.20 -4.58 8.45
C ARG A 22 22.53 -3.52 7.39
N GLY A 23 22.88 -2.30 7.81
CA GLY A 23 23.28 -1.21 6.92
C GLY A 23 24.74 -1.24 6.47
N LYS A 24 25.58 -2.12 7.04
CA LYS A 24 27.01 -2.23 6.67
C LYS A 24 27.24 -2.92 5.33
N HIS A 25 26.28 -3.73 4.90
CA HIS A 25 26.32 -4.46 3.65
C HIS A 25 25.32 -3.88 2.67
N LEU A 26 25.71 -3.70 1.41
CA LEU A 26 24.75 -3.43 0.34
C LEU A 26 23.81 -4.64 0.20
N MET A 27 22.70 -4.64 0.93
CA MET A 27 21.55 -5.45 0.54
C MET A 27 21.00 -4.83 -0.73
N ALA A 28 21.56 -5.26 -1.87
CA ALA A 28 20.93 -5.06 -3.15
C ALA A 28 19.56 -5.76 -3.05
N THR A 29 18.53 -4.98 -2.75
CA THR A 29 17.18 -5.33 -3.15
C THR A 29 17.30 -5.67 -4.62
N PHE A 30 16.93 -6.91 -4.98
CA PHE A 30 17.10 -7.45 -6.32
C PHE A 30 16.85 -6.33 -7.35
N ASN A 31 17.79 -6.13 -8.27
CA ASN A 31 17.67 -5.22 -9.42
C ASN A 31 16.55 -5.66 -10.39
N ALA A 32 15.50 -6.31 -9.89
CA ALA A 32 14.18 -6.13 -10.43
C ALA A 32 13.96 -4.62 -10.44
N GLU A 33 14.17 -4.00 -11.60
CA GLU A 33 13.61 -2.70 -11.96
C GLU A 33 12.30 -2.58 -11.19
N ALA A 34 12.11 -1.51 -10.40
CA ALA A 34 11.00 -1.37 -9.45
C ALA A 34 9.63 -1.46 -10.16
N GLN A 35 9.27 -2.66 -10.58
CA GLN A 35 8.07 -3.01 -11.28
C GLN A 35 7.04 -3.09 -10.17
N LEU A 36 6.26 -2.02 -10.07
CA LEU A 36 5.16 -1.93 -9.13
C LEU A 36 4.12 -2.98 -9.54
N TYR A 37 4.08 -4.10 -8.80
CA TYR A 37 3.09 -5.14 -9.04
C TYR A 37 1.75 -4.68 -8.45
N ALA A 38 0.88 -4.22 -9.34
CA ALA A 38 -0.48 -3.80 -8.99
C ALA A 38 -1.50 -4.91 -9.28
N CYS A 39 -2.60 -4.91 -8.54
CA CYS A 39 -3.71 -5.81 -8.79
C CYS A 39 -4.38 -5.48 -10.13
N GLN A 40 -4.56 -6.48 -10.98
CA GLN A 40 -5.19 -6.36 -12.30
C GLN A 40 -6.61 -6.93 -12.32
N CYS A 41 -7.22 -7.07 -11.14
CA CYS A 41 -8.60 -7.51 -11.02
C CYS A 41 -9.55 -6.58 -11.80
N MET A 42 -10.65 -7.11 -12.35
CA MET A 42 -11.60 -6.31 -13.13
C MET A 42 -12.14 -5.13 -12.32
N SER A 43 -12.39 -5.33 -11.01
CA SER A 43 -12.80 -4.27 -10.08
C SER A 43 -11.74 -3.17 -9.96
N CYS A 44 -10.46 -3.54 -9.84
CA CYS A 44 -9.31 -2.67 -9.70
C CYS A 44 -9.09 -1.84 -10.96
N TYR A 45 -9.14 -2.51 -12.12
CA TYR A 45 -9.01 -1.89 -13.43
C TYR A 45 -10.11 -0.83 -13.66
N LYS A 46 -11.38 -1.21 -13.48
CA LYS A 46 -12.49 -0.25 -13.63
C LYS A 46 -12.43 0.84 -12.58
N SER A 47 -12.05 0.53 -11.34
CA SER A 47 -11.95 1.53 -10.29
C SER A 47 -10.90 2.60 -10.60
N ASN A 48 -9.80 2.25 -11.27
CA ASN A 48 -8.83 3.23 -11.74
C ASN A 48 -9.43 4.11 -12.85
N LEU A 49 -10.12 3.50 -13.82
CA LEU A 49 -10.78 4.20 -14.91
C LEU A 49 -11.82 5.23 -14.43
N TYR A 50 -12.65 4.84 -13.45
CA TYR A 50 -13.68 5.70 -12.87
C TYR A 50 -13.18 6.53 -11.68
N GLY A 51 -11.92 6.37 -11.27
CA GLY A 51 -11.39 6.99 -10.05
C GLY A 51 -11.50 8.52 -10.06
N ALA A 52 -11.26 9.14 -11.21
CA ALA A 52 -11.40 10.59 -11.39
C ALA A 52 -12.86 11.08 -11.39
N LEU A 53 -13.84 10.20 -11.66
CA LEU A 53 -15.26 10.55 -11.70
C LEU A 53 -15.90 10.58 -10.31
N LEU A 54 -15.41 9.78 -9.36
CA LEU A 54 -15.90 9.75 -7.98
C LEU A 54 -15.86 11.12 -7.26
N PRO A 55 -14.73 11.86 -7.24
CA PRO A 55 -14.70 13.19 -6.65
C PRO A 55 -15.59 14.18 -7.42
N ARG A 56 -15.66 14.07 -8.75
CA ARG A 56 -16.46 14.96 -9.60
C ARG A 56 -17.95 14.81 -9.31
N PHE A 57 -18.47 13.58 -9.22
CA PHE A 57 -19.86 13.34 -8.85
C PHE A 57 -20.16 13.75 -7.41
N CYS A 58 -19.21 13.59 -6.49
CA CYS A 58 -19.37 14.04 -5.12
C CYS A 58 -19.56 15.56 -5.03
N ILE A 59 -18.75 16.34 -5.77
CA ILE A 59 -18.84 17.81 -5.78
C ILE A 59 -20.09 18.27 -6.55
N ALA A 60 -20.34 17.72 -7.75
CA ALA A 60 -21.52 18.05 -8.55
C ALA A 60 -22.83 17.68 -7.85
N GLY A 61 -22.79 16.70 -6.94
CA GLY A 61 -23.93 16.28 -6.11
C GLY A 61 -24.50 17.38 -5.21
N VAL A 62 -23.72 18.42 -4.89
CA VAL A 62 -24.21 19.58 -4.14
C VAL A 62 -25.31 20.31 -4.92
N VAL A 63 -25.19 20.39 -6.25
CA VAL A 63 -26.19 21.01 -7.12
C VAL A 63 -27.31 20.02 -7.46
N CYS A 64 -26.95 18.75 -7.69
CA CYS A 64 -27.89 17.70 -8.05
C CYS A 64 -27.72 16.46 -7.14
N PRO A 65 -28.52 16.33 -6.07
CA PRO A 65 -28.38 15.23 -5.10
C PRO A 65 -28.48 13.82 -5.70
N ILE A 66 -29.10 13.68 -6.87
CA ILE A 66 -29.19 12.41 -7.62
C ILE A 66 -27.78 11.91 -7.99
N LEU A 67 -26.81 12.81 -8.21
CA LEU A 67 -25.43 12.42 -8.51
C LEU A 67 -24.75 11.73 -7.33
N TRP A 68 -25.12 12.04 -6.07
CA TRP A 68 -24.63 11.28 -4.92
C TRP A 68 -25.16 9.85 -4.94
N LEU A 69 -26.43 9.64 -5.31
CA LEU A 69 -26.98 8.29 -5.49
C LEU A 69 -26.22 7.54 -6.59
N CYS A 70 -26.00 8.16 -7.76
CA CYS A 70 -25.19 7.55 -8.82
C CYS A 70 -23.77 7.19 -8.35
N ASN A 71 -23.14 8.05 -7.55
CA ASN A 71 -21.80 7.82 -7.00
C ASN A 71 -21.79 6.64 -6.01
N ILE A 72 -22.82 6.55 -5.16
CA ILE A 72 -23.03 5.42 -4.23
C ILE A 72 -23.23 4.12 -5.03
N THR A 73 -24.11 4.13 -6.03
CA THR A 73 -24.36 2.97 -6.88
C THR A 73 -23.10 2.52 -7.61
N LEU A 74 -22.29 3.45 -8.12
CA LEU A 74 -21.02 3.14 -8.78
C LEU A 74 -20.02 2.51 -7.78
N CYS A 75 -19.90 3.06 -6.57
CA CYS A 75 -19.07 2.48 -5.52
C CYS A 75 -19.52 1.06 -5.13
N ILE A 76 -20.83 0.83 -4.99
CA ILE A 76 -21.41 -0.48 -4.69
C ILE A 76 -21.14 -1.47 -5.83
N TYR A 77 -21.38 -1.04 -7.07
CA TYR A 77 -21.14 -1.83 -8.27
C TYR A 77 -19.69 -2.30 -8.37
N LEU A 78 -18.74 -1.38 -8.20
CA LEU A 78 -17.31 -1.70 -8.26
C LEU A 78 -16.86 -2.62 -7.13
N ARG A 79 -17.50 -2.54 -5.95
CA ARG A 79 -17.10 -3.29 -4.75
C ARG A 79 -17.70 -4.69 -4.66
N TRP A 80 -18.99 -4.84 -4.99
CA TRP A 80 -19.76 -6.07 -4.74
C TRP A 80 -20.18 -6.82 -6.00
N TRP A 81 -20.36 -6.14 -7.13
CA TRP A 81 -20.82 -6.80 -8.36
C TRP A 81 -19.70 -7.28 -9.26
N LEU A 82 -18.52 -6.65 -9.20
CA LEU A 82 -17.39 -7.09 -9.99
C LEU A 82 -16.60 -8.20 -9.28
N PRO A 83 -16.12 -9.22 -10.02
CA PRO A 83 -15.19 -10.19 -9.47
C PRO A 83 -13.95 -9.44 -8.98
N ALA A 84 -13.62 -9.68 -7.72
CA ALA A 84 -12.61 -8.93 -7.00
C ALA A 84 -11.54 -9.85 -6.40
N ASP A 85 -11.38 -11.02 -7.01
CA ASP A 85 -10.30 -11.94 -6.70
C ASP A 85 -8.99 -11.31 -7.15
N PRO A 86 -8.01 -11.17 -6.23
CA PRO A 86 -6.74 -10.55 -6.54
C PRO A 86 -6.03 -11.38 -7.58
N THR A 87 -5.81 -10.79 -8.75
CA THR A 87 -5.19 -11.42 -9.90
C THR A 87 -4.03 -10.54 -10.37
N HIS A 88 -2.95 -11.18 -10.77
CA HIS A 88 -1.79 -10.53 -11.37
C HIS A 88 -1.49 -11.19 -12.71
N SER A 89 -0.85 -10.46 -13.63
CA SER A 89 -0.34 -11.03 -14.88
C SER A 89 0.60 -12.21 -14.57
N PRO A 90 0.57 -13.31 -15.34
CA PRO A 90 1.50 -14.42 -15.13
C PRO A 90 2.93 -13.91 -15.14
N ILE A 91 3.68 -14.25 -14.09
CA ILE A 91 5.08 -13.87 -13.95
C ILE A 91 5.87 -14.76 -14.91
N ALA A 92 6.57 -14.15 -15.86
CA ALA A 92 7.41 -14.91 -16.79
C ALA A 92 8.54 -15.59 -16.01
N LEU A 93 8.96 -16.79 -16.45
CA LEU A 93 10.03 -17.55 -15.80
C LEU A 93 11.37 -16.78 -15.77
N GLU A 94 11.54 -15.88 -16.73
CA GLU A 94 12.69 -14.98 -16.88
C GLU A 94 12.71 -13.85 -15.83
N GLN A 95 11.58 -13.57 -15.17
CA GLN A 95 11.48 -12.58 -14.09
C GLN A 95 11.71 -13.20 -12.70
N LEU A 96 11.82 -14.53 -12.61
CA LEU A 96 12.15 -15.17 -11.35
C LEU A 96 13.66 -15.04 -11.09
N PRO A 97 14.05 -14.89 -9.81
CA PRO A 97 15.46 -14.76 -9.47
C PRO A 97 16.25 -15.97 -9.99
N THR A 98 17.31 -15.66 -10.71
CA THR A 98 18.23 -16.64 -11.29
C THR A 98 19.40 -16.89 -10.34
N HIS A 99 20.10 -18.02 -10.51
CA HIS A 99 21.32 -18.31 -9.74
C HIS A 99 22.36 -17.19 -9.90
N TYR A 100 22.47 -16.60 -11.10
CA TYR A 100 23.36 -15.48 -11.36
C TYR A 100 23.04 -14.25 -10.51
N GLU A 101 21.75 -13.95 -10.31
CA GLU A 101 21.33 -12.82 -9.49
C GLU A 101 21.56 -13.05 -8.00
N LEU A 102 21.39 -14.29 -7.52
CA LEU A 102 21.74 -14.67 -6.15
C LEU A 102 23.25 -14.51 -5.92
N ASP A 103 24.08 -15.09 -6.78
CA ASP A 103 25.54 -15.01 -6.65
C ASP A 103 26.05 -13.56 -6.77
N ALA A 104 25.38 -12.75 -7.60
CA ALA A 104 25.70 -11.34 -7.73
C ALA A 104 25.23 -10.53 -6.51
N ALA A 105 24.12 -10.91 -5.86
CA ALA A 105 23.67 -10.31 -4.61
C ALA A 105 24.59 -10.68 -3.44
N GLU A 106 25.00 -11.94 -3.34
CA GLU A 106 25.96 -12.42 -2.34
C GLU A 106 27.31 -11.71 -2.49
N ARG A 107 27.85 -11.65 -3.71
CA ARG A 107 29.09 -10.92 -3.99
C ARG A 107 28.98 -9.44 -3.65
N ARG A 108 27.83 -8.81 -3.87
CA ARG A 108 27.61 -7.39 -3.52
C ARG A 108 27.47 -7.16 -2.02
N ALA A 109 26.84 -8.09 -1.30
CA ALA A 109 26.71 -8.02 0.16
C ALA A 109 28.07 -8.14 0.86
N GLN A 110 29.05 -8.81 0.25
CA GLN A 110 30.40 -8.93 0.79
C GLN A 110 31.24 -7.64 0.70
N PHE A 111 30.80 -6.63 -0.06
CA PHE A 111 31.47 -5.32 -0.06
C PHE A 111 30.95 -4.48 1.10
N GLU A 112 31.80 -4.28 2.10
CA GLU A 112 31.58 -3.29 3.17
C GLU A 112 31.69 -1.88 2.57
N LEU A 113 30.68 -1.04 2.81
CA LEU A 113 30.78 0.36 2.41
C LEU A 113 31.77 1.10 3.31
N ASP A 114 32.55 1.98 2.67
CA ASP A 114 33.41 2.92 3.38
C ASP A 114 32.55 3.81 4.32
N PRO A 115 32.94 4.01 5.59
CA PRO A 115 32.15 4.73 6.60
C PRO A 115 31.74 6.14 6.20
N PHE A 116 32.50 6.82 5.34
CA PHE A 116 32.13 8.14 4.81
C PHE A 116 30.91 8.06 3.87
N THR A 117 30.79 6.99 3.09
CA THR A 117 29.66 6.76 2.18
C THR A 117 28.38 6.44 2.97
N LEU A 118 28.50 5.72 4.09
CA LEU A 118 27.37 5.45 5.00
C LEU A 118 26.82 6.71 5.65
N GLN A 119 27.69 7.69 5.96
CA GLN A 119 27.29 8.96 6.53
C GLN A 119 26.51 9.81 5.52
N ASP A 120 26.94 9.85 4.26
CA ASP A 120 26.22 10.56 3.19
C ASP A 120 24.86 9.94 2.87
N ILE A 121 24.75 8.60 2.89
CA ILE A 121 23.47 7.89 2.73
C ILE A 121 22.52 8.23 3.90
N ARG A 122 23.02 8.31 5.13
CA ARG A 122 22.21 8.66 6.31
C ARG A 122 21.62 10.07 6.18
N ILE A 123 22.43 11.05 5.76
CA ILE A 123 21.98 12.44 5.55
C ILE A 123 20.92 12.50 4.44
N THR A 124 21.09 11.72 3.37
CA THR A 124 20.16 11.69 2.24
C THR A 124 18.83 11.02 2.62
N ASN A 125 18.86 9.90 3.37
CA ASN A 125 17.64 9.19 3.76
C ASN A 125 16.82 9.91 4.84
N GLU A 126 17.44 10.70 5.73
CA GLU A 126 16.71 11.58 6.67
C GLU A 126 15.82 12.60 5.96
N SER A 127 16.17 12.97 4.72
CA SER A 127 15.33 13.88 3.91
C SER A 127 14.13 13.18 3.26
N ILE A 128 14.17 11.84 3.14
CA ILE A 128 13.17 11.01 2.44
C ILE A 128 12.15 10.39 3.40
N THR A 129 12.48 10.19 4.69
CA THR A 129 11.60 9.60 5.72
C THR A 129 10.35 10.40 6.09
N LYS A 130 10.04 11.51 5.39
CA LYS A 130 8.70 12.13 5.42
C LYS A 130 7.68 11.43 4.53
N THR A 131 8.05 10.40 3.76
CA THR A 131 7.09 9.70 2.90
C THR A 131 7.42 8.20 2.84
N GLU A 132 6.60 7.42 3.54
CA GLU A 132 6.46 5.95 3.48
C GLU A 132 7.61 5.09 4.03
N SER A 133 7.49 4.70 5.31
CA SER A 133 8.20 3.55 5.88
C SER A 133 7.40 2.26 5.66
N ILE A 134 7.98 1.31 4.92
CA ILE A 134 7.50 -0.07 4.82
C ILE A 134 8.32 -0.91 5.80
N ASP A 135 7.69 -1.36 6.88
CA ASP A 135 8.28 -2.31 7.83
C ASP A 135 8.56 -3.66 7.14
N SER A 136 9.84 -3.98 6.98
CA SER A 136 10.33 -5.30 6.58
C SER A 136 11.06 -5.95 7.76
N LYS A 137 10.29 -6.58 8.65
CA LYS A 137 10.80 -7.41 9.74
C LYS A 137 11.14 -8.81 9.16
N ASN A 138 12.40 -9.06 8.84
CA ASN A 138 12.88 -10.37 8.39
C ASN A 138 13.52 -11.15 9.54
N SER A 139 13.10 -12.40 9.69
CA SER A 139 13.69 -13.44 10.55
C SER A 139 14.90 -14.07 9.85
N SER A 140 15.99 -14.26 10.60
CA SER A 140 17.25 -14.88 10.14
C SER A 140 17.22 -16.41 10.27
N PRO A 141 17.81 -17.21 9.35
CA PRO A 141 18.13 -18.61 9.59
C PRO A 141 19.64 -18.88 9.79
N ASP A 142 19.91 -19.90 10.62
CA ASP A 142 21.16 -20.48 11.13
C ASP A 142 22.15 -20.94 10.01
N PRO A 143 23.49 -20.89 10.19
CA PRO A 143 24.47 -20.96 9.09
C PRO A 143 24.94 -22.38 8.68
N ASN A 144 24.23 -23.47 9.03
CA ASN A 144 24.73 -24.84 8.81
C ASN A 144 23.73 -25.82 8.15
N GLN A 145 23.19 -25.50 6.97
CA GLN A 145 22.48 -26.49 6.13
C GLN A 145 22.77 -26.28 4.65
N ASP A 146 22.98 -27.37 3.89
CA ASP A 146 23.22 -27.44 2.44
C ASP A 146 22.56 -26.28 1.64
N PHE A 147 23.32 -25.19 1.48
CA PHE A 147 22.77 -23.86 1.23
C PHE A 147 22.39 -23.60 -0.24
N CYS A 148 22.84 -24.39 -1.21
CA CYS A 148 22.84 -23.92 -2.60
C CYS A 148 21.49 -24.09 -3.33
N GLN A 149 20.74 -25.16 -3.06
CA GLN A 149 19.45 -25.40 -3.71
C GLN A 149 18.28 -24.86 -2.88
N ASP A 150 18.41 -24.93 -1.55
CA ASP A 150 17.42 -24.39 -0.60
C ASP A 150 17.43 -22.86 -0.56
N SER A 151 18.58 -22.20 -0.77
CA SER A 151 18.63 -20.72 -0.83
C SER A 151 17.94 -20.16 -2.07
N LEU A 152 18.07 -20.79 -3.24
CA LEU A 152 17.39 -20.35 -4.46
C LEU A 152 15.88 -20.53 -4.34
N GLN A 153 15.43 -21.69 -3.86
CA GLN A 153 14.00 -21.93 -3.65
C GLN A 153 13.43 -20.97 -2.60
N SER A 154 14.18 -20.72 -1.52
CA SER A 154 13.83 -19.73 -0.49
C SER A 154 13.74 -18.31 -1.07
N ALA A 155 14.72 -17.89 -1.87
CA ALA A 155 14.72 -16.58 -2.51
C ALA A 155 13.56 -16.41 -3.51
N ARG A 156 13.26 -17.44 -4.31
CA ARG A 156 12.09 -17.46 -5.20
C ARG A 156 10.78 -17.38 -4.42
N TYR A 157 10.67 -18.12 -3.32
CA TYR A 157 9.52 -18.06 -2.45
C TYR A 157 9.34 -16.67 -1.84
N LEU A 158 10.41 -16.06 -1.32
CA LEU A 158 10.38 -14.70 -0.76
C LEU A 158 10.00 -13.66 -1.81
N PHE A 159 10.50 -13.80 -3.04
CA PHE A 159 10.14 -12.92 -4.15
C PHE A 159 8.66 -13.04 -4.51
N ILE A 160 8.13 -14.26 -4.66
CA ILE A 160 6.70 -14.47 -4.91
C ILE A 160 5.85 -13.94 -3.76
N LYS A 161 6.26 -14.17 -2.51
CA LYS A 161 5.59 -13.64 -1.31
C LYS A 161 5.57 -12.12 -1.30
N TYR A 162 6.67 -11.48 -1.72
CA TYR A 162 6.77 -10.03 -1.85
C TYR A 162 5.81 -9.50 -2.93
N ILE A 163 5.76 -10.11 -4.11
CA ILE A 163 4.82 -9.75 -5.19
C ILE A 163 3.38 -9.92 -4.71
N ALA A 164 3.05 -11.06 -4.10
CA ALA A 164 1.72 -11.31 -3.56
C ALA A 164 1.32 -10.24 -2.53
N LYS A 165 2.26 -9.85 -1.64
CA LYS A 165 2.03 -8.77 -0.68
C LYS A 165 1.74 -7.45 -1.38
N GLN A 166 2.53 -7.05 -2.38
CA GLN A 166 2.29 -5.82 -3.14
C GLN A 166 0.92 -5.82 -3.84
N VAL A 167 0.55 -6.91 -4.50
CA VAL A 167 -0.73 -7.05 -5.20
C VAL A 167 -1.90 -6.95 -4.22
N ILE A 168 -1.81 -7.61 -3.06
CA ILE A 168 -2.83 -7.55 -2.01
C ILE A 168 -2.92 -6.13 -1.42
N ASP A 169 -1.79 -5.48 -1.16
CA ASP A 169 -1.76 -4.12 -0.61
C ASP A 169 -2.33 -3.10 -1.60
N SER A 170 -1.99 -3.23 -2.89
CA SER A 170 -2.58 -2.47 -4.00
C SER A 170 -4.11 -2.62 -4.02
N HIS A 171 -4.62 -3.86 -3.96
CA HIS A 171 -6.05 -4.15 -3.93
C HIS A 171 -6.75 -3.53 -2.71
N ARG A 172 -6.11 -3.64 -1.54
CA ARG A 172 -6.63 -3.07 -0.29
C ARG A 172 -6.69 -1.54 -0.37
N ARG A 173 -5.66 -0.87 -0.88
CA ARG A 173 -5.65 0.59 -1.07
C ARG A 173 -6.81 1.04 -1.98
N GLN A 174 -7.03 0.34 -3.09
CA GLN A 174 -8.13 0.66 -4.00
C GLN A 174 -9.51 0.52 -3.33
N ARG A 175 -9.72 -0.55 -2.56
CA ARG A 175 -10.96 -0.75 -1.80
C ARG A 175 -11.16 0.28 -0.70
N ALA A 176 -10.09 0.69 -0.03
CA ALA A 176 -10.14 1.76 0.97
C ALA A 176 -10.53 3.10 0.33
N TYR A 177 -9.98 3.41 -0.84
CA TYR A 177 -10.34 4.60 -1.62
C TYR A 177 -11.83 4.62 -1.98
N LEU A 178 -12.37 3.54 -2.53
CA LEU A 178 -13.81 3.42 -2.82
C LEU A 178 -14.68 3.55 -1.57
N THR A 179 -14.24 2.96 -0.44
CA THR A 179 -14.97 3.05 0.84
C THR A 179 -15.04 4.49 1.33
N LYS A 180 -13.95 5.25 1.23
CA LYS A 180 -13.91 6.66 1.62
C LYS A 180 -14.94 7.48 0.84
N TRP A 181 -15.02 7.30 -0.48
CA TRP A 181 -15.97 8.04 -1.33
C TRP A 181 -17.41 7.60 -1.15
N LEU A 182 -17.64 6.31 -0.90
CA LEU A 182 -18.95 5.78 -0.54
C LEU A 182 -19.43 6.45 0.75
N LEU A 183 -18.61 6.43 1.81
CA LEU A 183 -18.94 7.05 3.09
C LEU A 183 -19.23 8.55 2.94
N LEU A 184 -18.37 9.28 2.23
CA LEU A 184 -18.55 10.71 2.01
C LEU A 184 -19.86 11.02 1.26
N SER A 185 -20.17 10.27 0.20
CA SER A 185 -21.40 10.46 -0.57
C SER A 185 -22.65 10.10 0.24
N THR A 186 -22.59 9.02 1.03
CA THR A 186 -23.70 8.64 1.92
C THR A 186 -23.94 9.69 3.01
N ALA A 187 -22.89 10.26 3.58
CA ALA A 187 -22.99 11.31 4.59
C ALA A 187 -23.59 12.60 3.99
N ALA A 188 -23.13 13.00 2.80
CA ALA A 188 -23.64 14.18 2.09
C ALA A 188 -25.14 14.02 1.75
N LEU A 189 -25.53 12.85 1.22
CA LEU A 189 -26.93 12.55 0.94
C LEU A 189 -27.78 12.55 2.22
N GLY A 190 -27.29 11.95 3.30
CA GLY A 190 -27.95 11.96 4.60
C GLY A 190 -28.19 13.37 5.14
N ALA A 191 -27.17 14.24 5.06
CA ALA A 191 -27.30 15.64 5.46
C ALA A 191 -28.34 16.40 4.61
N CYS A 192 -28.38 16.17 3.30
CA CYS A 192 -29.36 16.77 2.41
C CYS A 192 -30.80 16.36 2.76
N ILE A 193 -31.03 15.07 3.04
CA ILE A 193 -32.34 14.56 3.46
C ILE A 193 -32.78 15.20 4.77
N LEU A 194 -31.89 15.35 5.75
CA LEU A 194 -32.20 16.01 7.03
C LEU A 194 -32.60 17.48 6.83
N ILE A 195 -31.89 18.21 5.98
CA ILE A 195 -32.23 19.61 5.67
C ILE A 195 -33.61 19.70 5.01
N LEU A 196 -33.88 18.87 4.01
CA LEU A 196 -35.20 18.84 3.36
C LEU A 196 -36.33 18.49 4.33
N ALA A 197 -36.10 17.52 5.22
CA ALA A 197 -37.08 17.12 6.24
C ALA A 197 -37.37 18.26 7.24
N THR A 198 -36.35 19.00 7.66
CA THR A 198 -36.51 20.15 8.57
C THR A 198 -37.24 21.31 7.91
N ILE A 199 -36.94 21.62 6.64
CA ILE A 199 -37.68 22.61 5.85
C ILE A 199 -39.14 22.19 5.74
N LEU A 200 -39.41 20.95 5.30
CA LEU A 200 -40.78 20.44 5.15
C LEU A 200 -41.56 20.49 6.48
N SER A 201 -40.92 20.11 7.58
CA SER A 201 -41.53 20.12 8.92
C SER A 201 -41.83 21.54 9.41
N THR A 202 -40.96 22.52 9.10
CA THR A 202 -41.18 23.92 9.47
C THR A 202 -42.22 24.60 8.58
N THR A 203 -42.31 24.24 7.30
CA THR A 203 -43.36 24.75 6.40
C THR A 203 -44.74 24.20 6.77
N LEU A 204 -44.85 22.91 7.09
CA LEU A 204 -46.12 22.27 7.48
C LEU A 204 -46.67 22.79 8.81
N LYS A 205 -45.80 23.20 9.75
CA LYS A 205 -46.23 23.82 11.02
C LYS A 205 -46.75 25.25 10.88
N ARG A 206 -46.48 25.91 9.75
CA ARG A 206 -46.79 27.34 9.53
C ARG A 206 -48.09 27.56 8.75
N THR A 207 -48.52 26.56 7.99
CA THR A 207 -49.85 26.44 7.38
C THR A 207 -50.86 25.88 8.38
#